data_AF-A0A9P7DFU1-F1
#
_entry.id   AF-A0A9P7DFU1-F1
#
_cell.length_a   1.000
_cell.length_b   1.000
_cell.length_c   1.000
_cell.angle_alpha   90.00
_cell.angle_beta   90.00
_cell.angle_gamma   90.00
#
_symmetry.space_group_name_H-M   'P 1'
#
loop_
_entity.id
_entity.type
_entity.pdbx_description
1 polymer ?
#
loop_
_entity_poly.entity_id
_entity_poly.type
_entity_poly.pdbx_seq_one_letter_code
_entity_poly.pdbx_strand_id
1 'polypeptide(L)'
;MNGEIFNANPTVYASKRSARKSKFEAGQSLWIDEQYQPELSSESEVEPIDEDEIFDLIRFIADPEHPNSLEELRVVSAEQIKIGDNHIMVEFTPTVPHCGMSTLIGLSIRVRLMRSLPQRFKVDIRVKPGSHQSELAVNKQLNDKERVAAALENAALLETLEKCLEPVGGPNSR
;
A
#
# COMPACT_ATOMS: atom_id res chain seq x y z
N MET A 1 0.35 44.94 -32.97
CA MET A 1 0.94 44.33 -31.77
C MET A 1 0.09 43.14 -31.39
N ASN A 2 0.37 41.96 -31.97
CA ASN A 2 -0.30 40.72 -31.62
C ASN A 2 0.80 39.74 -31.20
N GLY A 3 0.81 39.41 -29.91
CA GLY A 3 1.82 38.59 -29.26
C GLY A 3 1.72 37.12 -29.67
N GLU A 4 2.88 36.55 -29.99
CA GLU A 4 3.05 35.12 -30.15
C GLU A 4 3.04 34.47 -28.76
N ILE A 5 2.02 33.65 -28.49
CA ILE A 5 1.97 32.82 -27.29
C ILE A 5 2.73 31.53 -27.62
N PHE A 6 3.98 31.43 -27.17
CA PHE A 6 4.78 30.21 -27.24
C PHE A 6 4.42 29.32 -26.03
N ASN A 7 3.51 28.36 -26.24
CA ASN A 7 3.41 27.22 -25.35
C ASN A 7 3.43 25.93 -26.20
N ALA A 8 4.64 25.46 -26.49
CA ALA A 8 4.83 24.13 -27.06
C ALA A 8 4.29 23.09 -26.07
N ASN A 9 3.27 22.33 -26.48
CA ASN A 9 2.62 21.33 -25.64
C ASN A 9 3.65 20.28 -25.16
N PRO A 10 3.72 19.95 -23.85
CA PRO A 10 4.63 18.92 -23.37
C PRO A 10 4.19 17.53 -23.85
N THR A 11 5.16 16.70 -24.25
CA THR A 11 4.90 15.32 -24.67
C THR A 11 4.48 14.48 -23.47
N VAL A 12 3.19 14.13 -23.41
CA VAL A 12 2.61 13.25 -22.38
C VAL A 12 2.92 11.80 -22.77
N TYR A 13 3.71 11.10 -21.96
CA TYR A 13 3.85 9.65 -22.07
C TYR A 13 2.64 8.99 -21.40
N ALA A 14 1.79 8.34 -22.20
CA ALA A 14 0.59 7.68 -21.73
C ALA A 14 0.95 6.47 -20.85
N SER A 15 0.51 6.50 -19.59
CA SER A 15 0.39 5.29 -18.79
C SER A 15 -0.63 4.36 -19.45
N LYS A 16 -0.37 3.05 -19.44
CA LYS A 16 -1.31 2.06 -19.96
C LYS A 16 -2.64 2.22 -19.20
N ARG A 17 -3.67 2.71 -19.89
CA ARG A 17 -5.02 2.83 -19.34
C ARG A 17 -5.48 1.47 -18.86
N SER A 18 -5.83 1.37 -17.58
CA SER A 18 -6.68 0.30 -17.09
C SER A 18 -7.96 0.27 -17.93
N ALA A 19 -8.39 -0.91 -18.35
CA ALA A 19 -9.58 -1.11 -19.19
C ALA A 19 -10.92 -0.91 -18.42
N ARG A 20 -10.91 -0.21 -17.29
CA ARG A 20 -12.13 0.20 -16.59
C ARG A 20 -12.71 1.41 -17.34
N LYS A 21 -13.74 1.18 -18.15
CA LYS A 21 -14.55 2.26 -18.75
C LYS A 21 -15.12 3.12 -17.62
N SER A 22 -14.79 4.40 -17.60
CA SER A 22 -15.45 5.34 -16.68
C SER A 22 -16.88 5.57 -17.16
N LYS A 23 -17.83 5.75 -16.23
CA LYS A 23 -19.25 6.07 -16.53
C LYS A 23 -19.41 7.30 -17.43
N PHE A 24 -18.38 8.14 -17.53
CA PHE A 24 -18.33 9.32 -18.39
C PHE A 24 -18.24 8.99 -19.90
N GLU A 25 -17.53 7.91 -20.28
CA GLU A 25 -17.40 7.48 -21.69
C GLU A 25 -18.64 6.75 -22.21
N ALA A 26 -19.57 6.36 -21.32
CA ALA A 26 -20.81 5.67 -21.68
C ALA A 26 -21.95 6.59 -22.13
N GLY A 27 -21.71 7.90 -22.29
CA GLY A 27 -22.69 8.85 -22.82
C GLY A 27 -23.83 9.20 -21.87
N GLN A 28 -23.67 8.99 -20.56
CA GLN A 28 -24.66 9.42 -19.57
C GLN A 28 -24.44 10.90 -19.24
N SER A 29 -25.27 11.75 -19.83
CA SER A 29 -25.36 13.18 -19.52
C SER A 29 -25.56 13.40 -18.01
N LEU A 30 -24.81 14.34 -17.43
CA LEU A 30 -24.88 14.80 -16.03
C LEU A 30 -26.11 15.69 -15.72
N TRP A 31 -27.11 15.67 -16.59
CA TRP A 31 -28.37 16.38 -16.36
C TRP A 31 -29.37 15.37 -15.83
N ILE A 32 -29.55 15.42 -14.50
CA ILE A 32 -30.66 14.80 -13.79
C ILE A 32 -31.95 15.32 -14.43
N ASP A 33 -32.64 14.45 -15.16
CA ASP A 33 -34.02 14.67 -15.57
C ASP A 33 -34.95 14.04 -14.51
N GLU A 34 -35.92 14.83 -14.08
CA GLU A 34 -36.70 14.71 -12.83
C GLU A 34 -37.73 13.56 -12.82
N GLN A 35 -37.53 12.52 -13.64
CA GLN A 35 -38.50 11.42 -13.82
C GLN A 35 -37.90 10.01 -13.90
N TYR A 36 -36.65 9.81 -13.49
CA TYR A 36 -36.12 8.46 -13.25
C TYR A 36 -35.98 8.26 -11.73
N GLN A 37 -36.97 7.66 -11.09
CA GLN A 37 -36.70 6.95 -9.84
C GLN A 37 -35.79 5.78 -10.23
N PRO A 38 -34.49 5.80 -9.89
CA PRO A 38 -33.75 4.57 -9.99
C PRO A 38 -34.38 3.68 -8.94
N GLU A 39 -35.04 2.62 -9.38
CA GLU A 39 -35.18 1.40 -8.61
C GLU A 39 -33.79 1.19 -7.99
N LEU A 40 -33.66 1.49 -6.69
CA LEU A 40 -32.45 1.19 -5.92
C LEU A 40 -32.34 -0.33 -5.92
N SER A 41 -31.76 -0.85 -7.00
CA SER A 41 -31.35 -2.23 -7.13
C SER A 41 -30.44 -2.47 -5.94
N SER A 42 -30.99 -3.23 -5.00
CA SER A 42 -30.41 -3.50 -3.72
C SER A 42 -29.22 -4.42 -3.94
N GLU A 43 -28.02 -3.87 -4.14
CA GLU A 43 -26.79 -4.65 -4.19
C GLU A 43 -25.59 -3.75 -3.86
N SER A 44 -25.52 -3.35 -2.59
CA SER A 44 -24.24 -3.07 -1.94
C SER A 44 -23.47 -4.40 -1.81
N GLU A 45 -23.08 -4.98 -2.94
CA GLU A 45 -22.13 -6.09 -2.98
C GLU A 45 -20.80 -5.52 -2.47
N VAL A 46 -20.41 -5.95 -1.26
CA VAL A 46 -19.12 -5.56 -0.68
C VAL A 46 -18.05 -6.21 -1.53
N GLU A 47 -17.36 -5.41 -2.36
CA GLU A 47 -16.20 -5.89 -3.13
C GLU A 47 -15.16 -6.45 -2.14
N PRO A 48 -14.66 -7.68 -2.36
CA PRO A 48 -13.63 -8.24 -1.50
C PRO A 48 -12.31 -7.50 -1.68
N ILE A 49 -11.53 -7.41 -0.60
CA ILE A 49 -10.20 -6.80 -0.62
C ILE A 49 -9.29 -7.63 -1.54
N ASP A 50 -8.68 -6.97 -2.52
CA ASP A 50 -7.77 -7.57 -3.49
C ASP A 50 -6.29 -7.29 -3.17
N GLU A 51 -5.39 -7.98 -3.88
CA GLU A 51 -3.94 -7.89 -3.67
C GLU A 51 -3.40 -6.48 -3.97
N ASP A 52 -4.00 -5.81 -4.95
CA ASP A 52 -3.66 -4.44 -5.35
C ASP A 52 -4.05 -3.42 -4.26
N GLU A 53 -5.19 -3.59 -3.58
CA GLU A 53 -5.57 -2.75 -2.44
C GLU A 53 -4.57 -2.87 -1.28
N ILE A 54 -4.13 -4.09 -0.96
CA ILE A 54 -3.08 -4.29 0.06
C ILE A 54 -1.76 -3.67 -0.38
N PHE A 55 -1.40 -3.79 -1.66
CA PHE A 55 -0.20 -3.18 -2.21
C PHE A 55 -0.25 -1.65 -2.10
N ASP A 56 -1.38 -1.03 -2.45
CA ASP A 56 -1.57 0.41 -2.38
C ASP A 56 -1.46 0.96 -0.94
N LEU A 57 -1.82 0.16 0.07
CA LEU A 57 -1.64 0.53 1.47
C LEU A 57 -0.17 0.56 1.91
N ILE A 58 0.67 -0.33 1.37
CA ILE A 58 2.06 -0.53 1.85
C ILE A 58 3.12 0.13 0.96
N ARG A 59 2.80 0.41 -0.31
CA ARG A 59 3.75 0.95 -1.30
C ARG A 59 4.39 2.28 -0.90
N PHE A 60 3.66 3.14 -0.18
CA PHE A 60 4.09 4.50 0.20
C PHE A 60 4.81 4.56 1.56
N ILE A 61 4.98 3.41 2.24
CA ILE A 61 5.77 3.35 3.47
C ILE A 61 7.21 3.77 3.15
N ALA A 62 7.78 4.64 3.97
CA ALA A 62 9.17 5.07 3.84
C ALA A 62 10.12 4.00 4.39
N ASP A 63 11.26 3.85 3.75
CA ASP A 63 12.36 3.07 4.30
C ASP A 63 13.05 3.86 5.44
N PRO A 64 13.41 3.21 6.57
CA PRO A 64 14.07 3.89 7.68
C PRO A 64 15.51 4.34 7.37
N GLU A 65 16.16 3.78 6.35
CA GLU A 65 17.54 4.07 5.95
C GLU A 65 17.62 4.95 4.70
N HIS A 66 16.57 4.96 3.87
CA HIS A 66 16.53 5.67 2.60
C HIS A 66 15.32 6.60 2.48
N PRO A 67 15.44 7.77 1.82
CA PRO A 67 14.32 8.70 1.61
C PRO A 67 13.29 8.23 0.56
N ASN A 68 13.28 6.93 0.25
CA ASN A 68 12.50 6.31 -0.81
C ASN A 68 11.39 5.43 -0.22
N SER A 69 10.36 5.17 -1.02
CA SER A 69 9.29 4.27 -0.61
C SER A 69 9.68 2.80 -0.78
N LEU A 70 8.99 1.90 -0.09
CA LEU A 70 9.21 0.45 -0.22
C LEU A 70 8.98 -0.05 -1.65
N GLU A 71 8.07 0.58 -2.41
CA GLU A 71 7.85 0.27 -3.83
C GLU A 71 9.06 0.68 -4.68
N GLU A 72 9.60 1.89 -4.49
CA GLU A 72 10.75 2.40 -5.25
C GLU A 72 12.00 1.53 -5.05
N LEU A 73 12.17 1.00 -3.85
CA LEU A 73 13.27 0.10 -3.49
C LEU A 73 13.00 -1.38 -3.86
N ARG A 74 11.85 -1.69 -4.46
CA ARG A 74 11.38 -3.07 -4.75
C ARG A 74 11.40 -3.99 -3.53
N VAL A 75 11.17 -3.41 -2.35
CA VAL A 75 11.04 -4.17 -1.10
C VAL A 75 9.70 -4.90 -1.06
N VAL A 76 8.67 -4.30 -1.65
CA VAL A 76 7.31 -4.87 -1.77
C VAL A 76 6.83 -4.83 -3.21
N SER A 77 6.00 -5.79 -3.60
CA SER A 77 5.34 -5.88 -4.91
C SER A 77 4.01 -6.63 -4.78
N ALA A 78 3.07 -6.38 -5.70
CA ALA A 78 1.76 -7.06 -5.68
C ALA A 78 1.88 -8.59 -5.74
N GLU A 79 2.83 -9.12 -6.53
CA GLU A 79 3.09 -10.57 -6.66
C GLU A 79 3.54 -11.24 -5.35
N GLN A 80 4.03 -10.45 -4.38
CA GLN A 80 4.49 -10.93 -3.08
C GLN A 80 3.38 -10.93 -2.02
N ILE A 81 2.17 -10.50 -2.39
CA ILE A 81 1.00 -10.47 -1.53
C ILE A 81 0.10 -11.63 -1.91
N LYS A 82 -0.39 -12.36 -0.92
CA LYS A 82 -1.37 -13.43 -1.11
C LYS A 82 -2.51 -13.25 -0.14
N ILE A 83 -3.74 -13.27 -0.66
CA ILE A 83 -4.96 -13.15 0.13
C ILE A 83 -5.70 -14.48 0.10
N GLY A 84 -5.98 -15.01 1.28
CA GLY A 84 -7.01 -16.05 1.50
C GLY A 84 -8.18 -15.47 2.29
N ASP A 85 -9.20 -16.28 2.59
CA ASP A 85 -10.49 -15.83 3.13
C ASP A 85 -10.42 -14.76 4.23
N ASN A 86 -9.59 -14.96 5.25
CA ASN A 86 -9.33 -14.00 6.33
C ASN A 86 -7.84 -13.96 6.69
N HIS A 87 -6.97 -14.27 5.74
CA HIS A 87 -5.53 -14.38 5.95
C HIS A 87 -4.78 -13.66 4.86
N ILE A 88 -3.90 -12.74 5.24
CA ILE A 88 -3.09 -11.95 4.32
C ILE A 88 -1.64 -12.31 4.61
N MET A 89 -0.97 -12.84 3.61
CA MET A 89 0.46 -13.13 3.65
C MET A 89 1.17 -12.08 2.80
N VAL A 90 2.09 -11.35 3.42
CA VAL A 90 2.96 -10.38 2.74
C VAL A 90 4.38 -10.87 2.81
N GLU A 91 4.97 -11.11 1.64
CA GLU A 91 6.40 -11.35 1.50
C GLU A 91 7.11 -10.02 1.17
N PHE A 92 8.23 -9.73 1.81
CA PHE A 92 9.04 -8.55 1.49
C PHE A 92 10.52 -8.91 1.33
N THR A 93 11.23 -8.13 0.52
CA THR A 93 12.66 -8.33 0.24
C THR A 93 13.46 -7.18 0.83
N PRO A 94 14.22 -7.39 1.93
CA PRO A 94 15.02 -6.33 2.51
C PRO A 94 16.09 -5.84 1.52
N THR A 95 16.42 -4.56 1.60
CA THR A 95 17.41 -3.90 0.74
C THR A 95 18.83 -4.44 0.96
N VAL A 96 19.15 -4.87 2.19
CA VAL A 96 20.46 -5.39 2.58
C VAL A 96 20.31 -6.70 3.36
N PRO A 97 21.06 -7.77 3.01
CA PRO A 97 20.88 -9.12 3.58
C PRO A 97 21.33 -9.30 5.04
N HIS A 98 21.76 -8.22 5.71
CA HIS A 98 22.31 -8.22 7.07
C HIS A 98 21.67 -7.17 7.99
N CYS A 99 20.63 -6.47 7.54
CA CYS A 99 20.19 -5.26 8.23
C CYS A 99 19.21 -5.57 9.38
N GLY A 100 19.49 -5.00 10.56
CA GLY A 100 18.57 -4.99 11.70
C GLY A 100 17.30 -4.18 11.42
N MET A 101 17.33 -3.26 10.45
CA MET A 101 16.17 -2.48 10.01
C MET A 101 15.15 -3.31 9.23
N SER A 102 15.50 -4.54 8.78
CA SER A 102 14.53 -5.47 8.18
C SER A 102 13.34 -5.75 9.11
N THR A 103 13.60 -5.80 10.42
CA THR A 103 12.53 -5.96 11.43
C THR A 103 11.67 -4.71 11.54
N LEU A 104 12.25 -3.51 11.43
CA LEU A 104 11.48 -2.26 11.41
C LEU A 104 10.62 -2.15 10.16
N ILE A 105 11.15 -2.49 8.98
CA ILE A 105 10.37 -2.51 7.73
C ILE A 105 9.17 -3.45 7.87
N GLY A 106 9.40 -4.69 8.32
CA GLY A 106 8.33 -5.65 8.56
C GLY A 106 7.32 -5.18 9.60
N LEU A 107 7.77 -4.51 10.66
CA LEU A 107 6.89 -3.96 11.69
C LEU A 107 6.06 -2.78 11.16
N SER A 108 6.63 -1.90 10.34
CA SER A 108 5.93 -0.80 9.65
C SER A 108 4.82 -1.34 8.75
N ILE A 109 5.10 -2.37 7.93
CA ILE A 109 4.10 -3.05 7.11
C ILE A 109 2.99 -3.62 8.00
N ARG A 110 3.35 -4.28 9.11
CA ARG A 110 2.38 -4.85 10.05
C ARG A 110 1.46 -3.79 10.64
N VAL A 111 2.02 -2.70 11.13
CA VAL A 111 1.27 -1.61 11.76
C VAL A 111 0.36 -0.93 10.76
N ARG A 112 0.84 -0.69 9.52
CA ARG A 112 0.01 -0.15 8.44
C ARG A 112 -1.22 -1.03 8.19
N LEU A 113 -1.02 -2.32 7.97
CA LEU A 113 -2.11 -3.24 7.67
C LEU A 113 -3.04 -3.43 8.86
N MET A 114 -2.52 -3.49 10.11
CA MET A 114 -3.34 -3.56 11.31
C MET A 114 -4.20 -2.30 11.54
N ARG A 115 -3.73 -1.13 11.11
CA ARG A 115 -4.47 0.14 11.20
C ARG A 115 -5.49 0.32 10.09
N SER A 116 -5.20 -0.19 8.89
CA SER A 116 -6.04 -0.02 7.71
C SER A 116 -7.08 -1.12 7.51
N LEU A 117 -6.83 -2.34 7.99
CA LEU A 117 -7.70 -3.49 7.75
C LEU A 117 -8.60 -3.84 8.94
N PRO A 118 -9.79 -4.42 8.69
CA PRO A 118 -10.63 -4.95 9.76
C PRO A 118 -9.95 -6.06 10.57
N GLN A 119 -10.18 -6.12 11.88
CA GLN A 119 -9.54 -7.10 12.79
C GLN A 119 -9.82 -8.58 12.49
N ARG A 120 -10.76 -8.88 11.57
CA ARG A 120 -11.01 -10.25 11.08
C ARG A 120 -9.81 -10.82 10.32
N PHE A 121 -8.99 -9.96 9.69
CA PHE A 121 -7.85 -10.38 8.90
C PHE A 121 -6.64 -10.70 9.77
N LYS A 122 -6.08 -11.89 9.56
CA LYS A 122 -4.82 -12.32 10.16
C LYS A 122 -3.67 -11.99 9.20
N VAL A 123 -2.84 -11.03 9.57
CA VAL A 123 -1.67 -10.63 8.79
C VAL A 123 -0.45 -11.48 9.21
N ASP A 124 0.15 -12.17 8.25
CA ASP A 124 1.44 -12.87 8.36
C ASP A 124 2.46 -12.18 7.45
N ILE A 125 3.62 -11.84 7.99
CA ILE A 125 4.67 -11.12 7.28
C ILE A 125 5.93 -11.98 7.27
N ARG A 126 6.47 -12.16 6.07
CA ARG A 126 7.64 -13.00 5.84
C ARG A 126 8.68 -12.28 5.01
N VAL A 127 9.93 -12.49 5.36
CA VAL A 127 11.06 -12.16 4.52
C VAL A 127 11.14 -13.18 3.38
N LYS A 128 11.40 -12.70 2.17
CA LYS A 128 11.59 -13.55 0.98
C LYS A 128 12.70 -14.58 1.22
N PRO A 129 12.46 -15.88 0.95
CA PRO A 129 13.47 -16.91 1.17
C PRO A 129 14.78 -16.61 0.44
N GLY A 130 15.90 -16.68 1.17
CA GLY A 130 17.25 -16.43 0.67
C GLY A 130 17.64 -14.95 0.54
N SER A 131 16.76 -14.01 0.93
CA SER A 131 17.06 -12.57 0.88
C SER A 131 17.73 -12.00 2.14
N HIS A 132 17.72 -12.75 3.25
CA HIS A 132 18.30 -12.29 4.52
C HIS A 132 18.92 -13.45 5.30
N GLN A 133 20.09 -13.23 5.93
CA GLN A 133 20.82 -14.30 6.63
C GLN A 133 20.11 -14.83 7.87
N SER A 134 19.32 -13.97 8.51
CA SER A 134 18.54 -14.30 9.70
C SER A 134 17.03 -14.35 9.42
N GLU A 135 16.63 -14.74 8.21
CA GLU A 135 15.22 -14.76 7.76
C GLU A 135 14.29 -15.44 8.76
N LEU A 136 14.67 -16.60 9.31
CA LEU A 136 13.84 -17.36 10.25
C LEU A 136 13.66 -16.63 11.58
N ALA A 137 14.72 -15.96 12.05
CA ALA A 137 14.65 -15.18 13.28
C ALA A 137 13.76 -13.95 13.10
N VAL A 138 13.89 -13.23 11.97
CA VAL A 138 13.05 -12.07 11.65
C VAL A 138 11.59 -12.50 11.51
N ASN A 139 11.31 -13.56 10.74
CA ASN A 139 9.95 -14.08 10.57
C ASN A 139 9.31 -14.50 11.90
N LYS A 140 10.08 -15.11 12.79
CA LYS A 140 9.60 -15.47 14.15
C LYS A 140 9.28 -14.23 14.97
N GLN A 141 10.14 -13.20 14.93
CA GLN A 141 9.92 -11.95 15.67
C GLN A 141 8.71 -11.19 15.14
N LEU A 142 8.56 -11.09 13.82
CA LEU A 142 7.47 -10.38 13.17
C LEU A 142 6.12 -11.08 13.38
N ASN A 143 6.09 -12.39 13.61
CA ASN A 143 4.85 -13.16 13.82
C ASN A 143 4.49 -13.39 15.29
N ASP A 144 5.39 -13.10 16.22
CA ASP A 144 5.13 -13.16 17.67
C ASP A 144 4.28 -11.95 18.10
N LYS A 145 3.01 -12.21 18.41
CA LYS A 145 2.04 -11.16 18.77
C LYS A 145 2.40 -10.42 20.05
N GLU A 146 2.91 -11.13 21.06
CA GLU A 146 3.24 -10.53 22.35
C GLU A 146 4.48 -9.64 22.20
N ARG A 147 5.47 -10.11 21.42
CA ARG A 147 6.66 -9.31 21.11
C ARG A 147 6.33 -8.08 20.28
N VAL A 148 5.45 -8.19 19.28
CA VAL A 148 4.99 -7.05 18.47
C VAL A 148 4.24 -6.05 19.34
N ALA A 149 3.33 -6.51 20.22
CA ALA A 149 2.60 -5.64 21.12
C ALA A 149 3.56 -4.86 22.05
N ALA A 150 4.51 -5.55 22.67
CA ALA A 150 5.53 -4.91 23.52
C ALA A 150 6.41 -3.91 22.75
N ALA A 151 6.71 -4.17 21.48
CA ALA A 151 7.47 -3.23 20.64
C ALA A 151 6.69 -1.94 20.37
N LEU A 152 5.36 -2.00 20.26
CA LEU A 152 4.50 -0.84 20.04
C LEU A 152 4.28 0.01 21.31
N GLU A 153 4.52 -0.55 22.49
CA GLU A 153 4.51 0.20 23.76
C GLU A 153 5.81 0.99 24.00
N ASN A 154 6.88 0.68 23.25
CA ASN A 154 8.13 1.41 23.33
C ASN A 154 8.05 2.72 22.52
N ALA A 155 7.99 3.85 23.22
CA ALA A 155 7.88 5.17 22.62
C ALA A 155 8.96 5.49 21.57
N ALA A 156 10.21 5.06 21.77
CA ALA A 156 11.29 5.32 20.83
C ALA A 156 11.11 4.54 19.52
N LEU A 157 10.66 3.29 19.60
CA LEU A 157 10.35 2.49 18.41
C LEU A 157 9.11 3.06 17.70
N LEU A 158 8.08 3.44 18.46
CA LEU A 158 6.86 4.00 17.90
C LEU A 158 7.14 5.28 17.11
N GLU A 159 7.97 6.19 17.62
CA GLU A 159 8.35 7.42 16.91
C GLU A 159 9.03 7.11 15.57
N THR A 160 9.95 6.12 15.54
CA THR A 160 10.61 5.72 14.29
C THR A 160 9.64 5.06 13.30
N LEU A 161 8.69 4.26 13.80
CA LEU A 161 7.67 3.63 12.97
C LEU A 161 6.70 4.67 12.39
N GLU A 162 6.30 5.66 13.20
CA GLU A 162 5.42 6.74 12.74
C GLU A 162 6.05 7.53 11.59
N LYS A 163 7.35 7.84 11.68
CA LYS A 163 8.11 8.44 10.56
C LYS A 163 8.10 7.55 9.31
N CYS A 164 8.25 6.24 9.46
CA CYS A 164 8.18 5.31 8.33
C CYS A 164 6.76 5.24 7.72
N LEU A 165 5.73 5.50 8.51
CA LEU A 165 4.33 5.51 8.09
C LEU A 165 3.89 6.86 7.50
N GLU A 166 4.73 7.89 7.52
CA GLU A 166 4.45 9.12 6.78
C GLU A 166 4.61 8.84 5.27
N PRO A 167 3.55 9.04 4.46
CA PRO A 167 3.61 8.70 3.04
C PRO A 167 4.61 9.60 2.31
N VAL A 168 5.64 8.99 1.73
CA VAL A 168 6.59 9.69 0.86
C VAL A 168 5.93 9.84 -0.51
N GLY A 169 5.58 11.06 -0.89
CA GLY A 169 5.01 11.36 -2.21
C GLY A 169 3.55 10.94 -2.42
N GLY A 170 2.80 10.67 -1.35
CA GLY A 170 1.38 10.36 -1.42
C GLY A 170 0.49 11.58 -1.75
N PRO A 171 -0.80 11.38 -2.06
CA PRO A 171 -1.72 12.47 -2.43
C PRO A 171 -1.91 13.55 -1.34
N ASN A 172 -1.52 13.28 -0.09
CA ASN A 172 -1.56 14.22 1.02
C ASN A 172 -0.26 15.04 1.21
N SER A 173 0.74 14.89 0.32
CA SER A 173 2.01 15.64 0.39
C SER A 173 1.98 16.97 -0.39
N ARG A 174 0.81 17.59 -0.56
CA ARG A 174 0.63 18.94 -1.15
C ARG A 174 -0.27 19.81 -0.29
#